data_AF-A0A927RT50-F1
#
_entry.id   AF-A0A927RT50-F1
#
_cell.length_a   1.000
_cell.length_b   1.000
_cell.length_c   1.000
_cell.angle_alpha   90.00
_cell.angle_beta   90.00
_cell.angle_gamma   90.00
#
_symmetry.space_group_name_H-M   'P 1'
#
loop_
_entity.id
_entity.type
_entity.pdbx_description
1 polymer ?
#
loop_
_entity_poly.entity_id
_entity_poly.type
_entity_poly.pdbx_seq_one_letter_code
_entity_poly.pdbx_strand_id
1 'polypeptide(L)'
;MPGREYMADREVTILELKERIMDLCRAKKWGKNGDGIQNPQHMAMAMSVEMGEMLEHFQWLEREDVEAMMNGDDPARVALIAEEFADMMIYGLQIMTVLGVDVSDQMIRKLEIVRNRPLKPTPKEEREGRR
;
A
#
# COMPACT_ATOMS: atom_id res chain seq x y z
N MET A 1 -25.46 9.16 2.58
CA MET A 1 -25.05 8.71 3.92
C MET A 1 -24.50 9.93 4.64
N PRO A 2 -25.04 10.33 5.81
CA PRO A 2 -24.57 11.54 6.49
C PRO A 2 -23.19 11.32 7.13
N GLY A 3 -22.26 12.25 6.85
CA GLY A 3 -21.20 12.68 7.77
C GLY A 3 -20.24 11.64 8.35
N ARG A 4 -19.66 10.74 7.54
CA ARG A 4 -18.49 9.99 8.01
C ARG A 4 -17.28 10.92 7.98
N GLU A 5 -16.91 11.49 9.13
CA GLU A 5 -15.57 12.03 9.34
C GLU A 5 -14.60 10.85 9.22
N TYR A 6 -14.03 10.68 8.02
CA TYR A 6 -12.89 9.79 7.86
C TYR A 6 -11.71 10.45 8.59
N MET A 7 -11.21 9.77 9.63
CA MET A 7 -10.07 10.26 10.39
C MET A 7 -8.83 10.27 9.49
N ALA A 8 -8.05 11.34 9.56
CA ALA A 8 -6.89 11.51 8.70
C ALA A 8 -5.70 10.66 9.18
N ASP A 9 -4.70 10.47 8.31
CA ASP A 9 -3.45 9.74 8.61
C ASP A 9 -2.72 10.23 9.87
N ARG A 10 -2.94 11.49 10.26
CA ARG A 10 -2.36 12.11 11.46
C ARG A 10 -2.98 11.62 12.77
N GLU A 11 -4.13 10.95 12.70
CA GLU A 11 -4.94 10.53 13.86
C GLU A 11 -4.98 9.01 13.99
N VAL A 12 -4.99 8.28 12.86
CA VAL A 12 -5.13 6.83 12.84
C VAL A 12 -3.77 6.15 12.79
N THR A 13 -3.48 5.32 13.80
CA THR A 13 -2.23 4.55 13.84
C THR A 13 -2.31 3.29 12.97
N ILE A 14 -1.16 2.74 12.58
CA ILE A 14 -1.09 1.43 11.91
C ILE A 14 -1.70 0.31 12.77
N LEU A 15 -1.52 0.38 14.09
CA LEU A 15 -2.13 -0.58 15.02
C LEU A 15 -3.66 -0.51 14.93
N GLU A 16 -4.22 0.69 14.96
CA GLU A 16 -5.67 0.88 14.85
C GLU A 16 -6.22 0.41 13.50
N LEU A 17 -5.49 0.62 12.40
CA LEU A 17 -5.86 0.06 11.09
C LEU A 17 -5.90 -1.48 11.12
N LYS A 18 -4.85 -2.12 11.67
CA LYS A 18 -4.81 -3.57 11.83
C LYS A 18 -5.99 -4.09 12.65
N GLU A 19 -6.32 -3.42 13.75
CA GLU A 19 -7.45 -3.78 14.61
C GLU A 19 -8.78 -3.69 13.86
N ARG A 20 -9.03 -2.57 13.16
CA ARG A 20 -10.25 -2.36 12.35
C ARG A 20 -10.40 -3.41 11.24
N ILE A 21 -9.31 -3.77 10.56
CA ILE A 21 -9.31 -4.82 9.53
C ILE A 21 -9.69 -6.17 10.15
N MET A 22 -9.08 -6.52 11.29
CA MET A 22 -9.35 -7.79 11.95
C MET A 22 -10.77 -7.85 12.55
N ASP A 23 -11.30 -6.73 13.05
CA ASP A 23 -12.70 -6.62 13.48
C ASP A 23 -13.66 -6.88 12.34
N LEU A 24 -13.40 -6.29 11.16
CA LEU A 24 -14.19 -6.57 9.97
C LEU A 24 -14.12 -8.05 9.58
N CYS A 25 -12.92 -8.64 9.56
CA CYS A 25 -12.74 -10.06 9.23
C CYS A 25 -13.53 -10.97 10.18
N ARG A 26 -13.51 -10.68 11.48
CA ARG A 26 -14.31 -11.39 12.50
C ARG A 26 -15.80 -11.20 12.28
N ALA A 27 -16.25 -9.97 12.04
CA ALA A 27 -17.66 -9.66 11.79
C ALA A 27 -18.19 -10.37 10.55
N LYS A 28 -17.34 -10.54 9.52
CA LYS A 28 -17.65 -11.30 8.30
C LYS A 28 -17.49 -12.81 8.46
N LYS A 29 -17.03 -13.28 9.63
CA LYS A 29 -16.71 -14.70 9.89
C LYS A 29 -15.76 -15.29 8.83
N TRP A 30 -14.83 -14.48 8.35
CA TRP A 30 -13.79 -14.94 7.44
C TRP A 30 -12.77 -15.79 8.20
N GLY A 31 -12.03 -16.61 7.45
CA GLY A 31 -11.15 -17.62 8.02
C GLY A 31 -11.86 -18.95 8.29
N LYS A 32 -11.08 -20.02 8.43
CA LYS A 32 -11.61 -21.40 8.50
C LYS A 32 -12.59 -21.60 9.66
N ASN A 33 -12.36 -20.91 10.78
CA ASN A 33 -13.14 -21.06 12.00
C ASN A 33 -14.01 -19.83 12.32
N GLY A 34 -14.07 -18.85 11.41
CA GLY A 34 -14.78 -17.58 11.63
C GLY A 34 -14.11 -16.64 12.65
N ASP A 35 -12.83 -16.86 12.96
CA ASP A 35 -12.01 -16.08 13.89
C ASP A 35 -11.37 -14.84 13.23
N GLY A 36 -11.63 -14.62 11.94
CA GLY A 36 -11.02 -13.56 11.13
C GLY A 36 -9.61 -13.89 10.63
N ILE A 37 -9.03 -15.03 11.02
CA ILE A 37 -7.68 -15.43 10.62
C ILE A 37 -7.74 -16.13 9.26
N GLN A 38 -7.17 -15.47 8.25
CA GLN A 38 -7.10 -15.99 6.89
C GLN A 38 -5.69 -16.53 6.60
N ASN A 39 -5.58 -17.43 5.60
CA ASN A 39 -4.29 -17.99 5.19
C ASN A 39 -3.41 -16.88 4.57
N PRO A 40 -2.20 -16.61 5.12
CA PRO A 40 -1.28 -15.60 4.58
C PRO A 40 -0.92 -15.79 3.12
N GLN A 41 -0.83 -17.03 2.64
CA GLN A 41 -0.57 -17.31 1.23
C GLN A 41 -1.69 -16.77 0.34
N HIS A 42 -2.95 -16.98 0.72
CA HIS A 42 -4.10 -16.51 -0.06
C HIS A 42 -4.20 -14.99 -0.03
N MET A 43 -3.94 -14.37 1.12
CA MET A 43 -3.89 -12.92 1.24
C MET A 43 -2.79 -12.30 0.38
N ALA A 44 -1.61 -12.92 0.32
CA ALA A 44 -0.52 -12.45 -0.54
C ALA A 44 -0.87 -12.54 -2.03
N MET A 45 -1.60 -13.59 -2.42
CA MET A 45 -2.12 -13.72 -3.79
C MET A 45 -3.15 -12.62 -4.09
N ALA A 46 -4.11 -12.37 -3.20
CA ALA A 46 -5.09 -11.30 -3.36
C ALA A 46 -4.41 -9.92 -3.44
N MET A 47 -3.46 -9.62 -2.55
CA MET A 47 -2.64 -8.40 -2.60
C MET A 47 -1.94 -8.21 -3.96
N SER A 48 -1.52 -9.30 -4.60
CA SER A 48 -0.87 -9.24 -5.91
C SER A 48 -1.86 -8.93 -7.04
N VAL A 49 -3.12 -9.33 -6.89
CA VAL A 49 -4.21 -8.95 -7.80
C VAL A 49 -4.49 -7.46 -7.69
N GLU A 50 -4.67 -6.93 -6.48
CA GLU A 50 -4.95 -5.48 -6.29
C GLU A 50 -3.79 -4.59 -6.77
N MET A 51 -2.55 -5.07 -6.62
CA MET A 51 -1.40 -4.40 -7.25
C MET A 51 -1.51 -4.39 -8.79
N GLY A 52 -2.01 -5.48 -9.38
CA GLY A 52 -2.33 -5.55 -10.80
C GLY A 52 -3.40 -4.55 -11.21
N GLU A 53 -4.52 -4.51 -10.48
CA GLU A 53 -5.63 -3.56 -10.73
C GLU A 53 -5.14 -2.11 -10.64
N MET A 54 -4.33 -1.79 -9.62
CA MET A 54 -3.67 -0.48 -9.53
C MET A 54 -2.81 -0.16 -10.76
N LEU A 55 -2.02 -1.13 -11.25
CA LEU A 55 -1.15 -0.96 -12.42
C LEU A 55 -1.95 -0.71 -13.71
N GLU A 56 -3.19 -1.18 -13.82
CA GLU A 56 -4.05 -0.91 -14.99
C GLU A 56 -4.34 0.59 -15.17
N HIS A 57 -4.25 1.39 -14.11
CA HIS A 57 -4.37 2.84 -14.19
C HIS A 57 -3.11 3.53 -14.75
N PHE A 58 -1.98 2.83 -14.82
CA PHE A 58 -0.69 3.36 -15.29
C PHE A 58 -0.25 2.81 -16.65
N GLN A 59 -0.74 1.63 -17.07
CA GLN A 59 -0.19 0.86 -18.21
C GLN A 59 -0.07 1.60 -19.56
N TRP A 60 -0.90 2.62 -19.81
CA TRP A 60 -0.93 3.36 -21.08
C TRP A 60 -0.71 4.86 -20.94
N LEU A 61 -0.14 5.30 -19.80
CA LEU A 61 0.06 6.73 -19.56
C LEU A 61 1.27 7.27 -20.31
N GLU A 62 1.11 8.45 -20.89
CA GLU A 62 2.20 9.30 -21.35
C GLU A 62 2.65 10.24 -20.23
N ARG A 63 3.74 10.99 -20.49
CA ARG A 63 4.32 11.88 -19.49
C ARG A 63 3.33 12.93 -19.01
N GLU A 64 2.57 13.49 -19.94
CA GLU A 64 1.59 14.54 -19.73
C GLU A 64 0.45 14.05 -18.83
N ASP A 65 0.02 12.78 -18.97
CA ASP A 65 -1.00 12.19 -18.11
C ASP A 65 -0.51 12.03 -16.66
N VAL A 66 0.76 11.62 -16.50
CA VAL A 66 1.38 11.52 -15.17
C VAL A 66 1.52 12.90 -14.53
N GLU A 67 1.94 13.90 -15.30
CA GLU A 67 2.02 15.29 -14.84
C GLU A 67 0.62 15.83 -14.44
N ALA A 68 -0.43 15.52 -15.21
CA ALA A 68 -1.80 15.89 -14.89
C ALA A 68 -2.28 15.30 -13.55
N MET A 69 -1.99 14.02 -13.27
CA MET A 69 -2.28 13.43 -11.96
C MET A 69 -1.54 14.14 -10.83
N MET A 70 -0.25 14.43 -11.02
CA MET A 70 0.59 15.10 -10.00
C MET A 70 0.11 16.53 -9.71
N ASN A 71 -0.41 17.23 -10.73
CA ASN A 71 -0.94 18.59 -10.60
C ASN A 71 -2.39 18.63 -10.07
N GLY A 72 -3.05 17.47 -9.96
CA GLY A 72 -4.44 17.36 -9.53
C GLY A 72 -5.46 17.60 -10.64
N ASP A 73 -5.04 17.57 -11.90
CA ASP A 73 -5.89 17.77 -13.08
C ASP A 73 -6.68 16.50 -13.48
N ASP A 74 -6.29 15.32 -12.99
CA ASP A 74 -7.03 14.05 -13.12
C ASP A 74 -7.34 13.42 -11.75
N PRO A 75 -8.24 14.02 -10.95
CA PRO A 75 -8.57 13.52 -9.62
C PRO A 75 -9.36 12.20 -9.67
N ALA A 76 -10.04 11.91 -10.78
CA ALA A 76 -10.82 10.69 -10.93
C ALA A 76 -9.91 9.46 -11.01
N ARG A 77 -8.84 9.53 -11.82
CA ARG A 77 -7.84 8.46 -11.88
C ARG A 77 -7.10 8.27 -10.56
N VAL A 78 -6.74 9.37 -9.90
CA VAL A 78 -6.08 9.32 -8.58
C VAL A 78 -6.97 8.64 -7.54
N ALA A 79 -8.28 8.88 -7.56
CA ALA A 79 -9.22 8.21 -6.67
C ALA A 79 -9.25 6.69 -6.89
N LEU A 80 -9.28 6.23 -8.15
CA LEU A 80 -9.24 4.79 -8.46
C LEU A 80 -7.93 4.14 -8.01
N ILE A 81 -6.79 4.78 -8.30
CA ILE A 81 -5.48 4.31 -7.80
C ILE A 81 -5.46 4.22 -6.28
N ALA A 82 -6.08 5.19 -5.59
CA ALA A 82 -6.14 5.20 -4.13
C ALA A 82 -7.01 4.06 -3.56
N GLU A 83 -8.10 3.68 -4.24
CA GLU A 83 -8.93 2.53 -3.87
C GLU A 83 -8.11 1.24 -3.96
N GLU A 84 -7.46 0.96 -5.10
CA GLU A 84 -6.67 -0.26 -5.28
C GLU A 84 -5.44 -0.31 -4.35
N PHE A 85 -4.80 0.85 -4.12
CA PHE A 85 -3.71 0.94 -3.15
C PHE A 85 -4.20 0.67 -1.71
N ALA A 86 -5.41 1.11 -1.36
CA ALA A 86 -5.99 0.82 -0.05
C ALA A 86 -6.25 -0.68 0.12
N ASP A 87 -6.79 -1.36 -0.88
CA ASP A 87 -7.04 -2.80 -0.83
C ASP A 87 -5.72 -3.59 -0.73
N MET A 88 -4.71 -3.21 -1.51
CA MET A 88 -3.36 -3.76 -1.38
C MET A 88 -2.80 -3.58 0.05
N MET A 89 -2.96 -2.39 0.64
CA MET A 89 -2.50 -2.09 2.00
C MET A 89 -3.28 -2.89 3.06
N ILE A 90 -4.59 -3.07 2.89
CA ILE A 90 -5.43 -3.88 3.78
C ILE A 90 -4.93 -5.32 3.85
N TYR A 91 -4.69 -5.96 2.70
CA TYR A 91 -4.12 -7.31 2.69
C TYR A 91 -2.72 -7.35 3.31
N GLY A 92 -1.86 -6.38 3.00
CA GLY A 92 -0.52 -6.28 3.59
C GLY A 92 -0.56 -6.22 5.12
N LEU A 93 -1.40 -5.34 5.69
CA LEU A 93 -1.57 -5.21 7.14
C LEU A 93 -2.18 -6.46 7.76
N GLN A 94 -3.10 -7.12 7.07
CA GLN A 94 -3.70 -8.38 7.52
C GLN A 94 -2.65 -9.50 7.58
N ILE A 95 -1.81 -9.65 6.56
CA ILE A 95 -0.71 -10.63 6.52
C ILE A 95 0.24 -10.38 7.69
N MET A 96 0.68 -9.13 7.89
CA MET A 96 1.60 -8.79 9.00
C MET A 96 0.96 -9.05 10.36
N THR A 97 -0.35 -8.87 10.49
CA THR A 97 -1.07 -9.16 11.73
C THR A 97 -1.11 -10.66 12.02
N VAL A 98 -1.48 -11.48 11.02
CA VAL A 98 -1.53 -12.94 11.17
C VAL A 98 -0.15 -13.55 11.43
N LEU A 99 0.91 -13.00 10.83
CA LEU A 99 2.29 -13.46 11.04
C LEU A 99 2.95 -12.91 12.31
N GLY A 100 2.28 -12.05 13.08
CA GLY A 100 2.83 -11.47 14.31
C GLY A 100 3.99 -10.49 14.06
N VAL A 101 3.98 -9.77 12.93
CA VAL A 101 5.02 -8.83 12.54
C VAL A 101 4.61 -7.39 12.84
N ASP A 102 5.47 -6.68 13.59
CA ASP A 102 5.39 -5.22 13.69
C ASP A 102 5.94 -4.58 12.42
N VAL A 103 5.02 -4.22 11.52
CA VAL A 103 5.36 -3.62 10.23
C VAL A 103 5.97 -2.22 10.39
N SER A 104 5.62 -1.49 11.45
CA SER A 104 6.16 -0.14 11.68
C SER A 104 7.66 -0.24 12.00
N ASP A 105 8.03 -1.15 12.89
CA ASP A 105 9.44 -1.44 13.20
C ASP A 105 10.21 -1.90 11.93
N GLN A 106 9.62 -2.81 11.14
CA GLN A 106 10.25 -3.27 9.90
C GLN A 106 10.43 -2.15 8.87
N MET A 107 9.47 -1.24 8.74
CA MET A 107 9.56 -0.08 7.85
C MET A 107 10.64 0.90 8.33
N ILE A 108 10.67 1.23 9.62
CA ILE A 108 11.69 2.12 10.20
C ILE A 108 13.10 1.55 9.98
N ARG A 109 13.30 0.27 10.31
CA ARG A 109 14.56 -0.43 10.07
C ARG A 109 14.96 -0.40 8.60
N LYS A 110 14.00 -0.57 7.67
CA LYS A 110 14.27 -0.49 6.24
C LYS A 110 14.71 0.91 5.81
N LEU A 111 14.08 1.96 6.33
CA LEU A 111 14.43 3.36 6.05
C LEU A 111 15.86 3.68 6.53
N GLU A 112 16.25 3.20 7.71
CA GLU A 112 17.62 3.36 8.22
C GLU A 112 18.65 2.67 7.33
N ILE A 113 18.35 1.45 6.88
CA ILE A 113 19.19 0.74 5.91
C ILE A 113 19.33 1.55 4.62
N VAL A 114 18.24 2.13 4.10
CA VAL A 114 18.28 2.91 2.86
C VAL A 114 19.05 4.22 3.04
N ARG A 115 18.92 4.89 4.19
CA ARG A 115 19.67 6.12 4.52
C ARG A 115 21.18 5.93 4.44
N ASN A 116 21.67 4.75 4.79
CA ASN A 116 23.10 4.43 4.79
C ASN A 116 23.60 3.91 3.43
N ARG A 117 22.75 3.79 2.41
CA ARG A 117 23.18 3.41 1.06
C ARG A 117 23.79 4.62 0.36
N PRO A 118 24.87 4.43 -0.41
CA PRO A 118 25.35 5.50 -1.28
C PRO A 118 24.24 5.88 -2.27
N LEU A 119 24.19 7.18 -2.61
CA LEU A 119 23.31 7.66 -3.66
C LEU A 119 23.59 6.87 -4.94
N LYS A 120 22.53 6.40 -5.60
CA LYS A 120 22.69 5.87 -6.95
C LYS A 120 23.16 7.04 -7.83
N PRO A 121 24.23 6.88 -8.62
CA PRO A 121 24.62 7.90 -9.58
C PRO A 121 23.44 8.19 -10.51
N THR A 122 23.25 9.45 -10.83
CA THR A 122 22.25 9.89 -11.81
C THR A 122 22.56 9.27 -13.17
N PRO A 123 21.57 9.15 -14.08
CA PRO A 123 21.81 8.68 -15.44
C PRO A 123 22.89 9.47 -16.19
N LYS A 124 23.17 10.71 -15.78
CA LYS A 124 24.25 11.54 -16.32
C LYS A 124 25.62 11.09 -15.78
N GLU A 125 25.75 10.91 -14.47
CA GLU A 125 26.97 10.45 -13.80
C GLU A 125 27.34 9.01 -14.22
N GLU A 126 26.36 8.14 -14.45
CA GLU A 126 26.58 6.78 -14.97
C GLU A 126 27.12 6.76 -16.42
N ARG A 127 26.81 7.78 -17.22
CA ARG A 127 27.31 7.90 -18.60
C ARG A 127 28.72 8.47 -18.65
N GLU A 128 29.06 9.36 -17.71
CA GLU A 128 30.37 9.97 -17.58
C GLU A 128 31.40 9.00 -16.97
N GLY A 129 30.98 8.14 -16.02
CA GLY A 129 31.86 7.12 -15.40
C GLY A 129 32.16 5.87 -16.25
N ARG A 130 31.59 5.74 -17.45
CA ARG A 130 31.85 4.64 -18.41
C ARG A 130 32.79 5.02 -19.56
N ARG A 131 33.34 6.24 -19.54
CA ARG A 131 34.32 6.74 -20.52
C ARG A 131 35.72 6.74 -19.91
#